data_AF-A0A2T3KL53-F1
#
_entry.id   AF-A0A2T3KL53-F1
#
_cell.length_a   1.000
_cell.length_b   1.000
_cell.length_c   1.000
_cell.angle_alpha   90.00
_cell.angle_beta   90.00
_cell.angle_gamma   90.00
#
_symmetry.space_group_name_H-M   'P 1'
#
loop_
_entity.id
_entity.type
_entity.pdbx_description
1 polymer ?
#
loop_
_entity_poly.entity_id
_entity_poly.type
_entity_poly.pdbx_seq_one_letter_code
_entity_poly.pdbx_strand_id
1 'polypeptide(L)' 'MSLQIKRQQAEDHALTSLKTNKEFKGLFGASRVSHVLKVDYCRAIAMCDRAIAAGLINRDSGDEHLLVFNW' A
#
# COMPACT_ATOMS: atom_id res chain seq x y z
N MET A 1 -10.91 -12.35 19.40
CA MET A 1 -9.95 -12.27 18.27
C MET A 1 -10.52 -11.59 17.00
N SER A 2 -11.58 -10.78 17.10
CA SER A 2 -12.39 -10.37 15.91
C SER A 2 -12.19 -8.92 15.44
N LEU A 3 -11.59 -8.05 16.25
CA LEU A 3 -11.39 -6.62 15.92
C LEU A 3 -10.17 -6.39 15.02
N GLN A 4 -9.14 -7.22 15.17
CA GLN A 4 -7.88 -7.09 14.44
C GLN A 4 -8.04 -7.44 12.94
N ILE A 5 -8.83 -8.48 12.65
CA ILE A 5 -9.09 -8.96 11.28
C ILE A 5 -9.90 -7.92 10.48
N LYS A 6 -10.94 -7.34 11.10
CA LYS A 6 -11.76 -6.30 10.44
C LYS A 6 -10.94 -5.05 10.09
N ARG A 7 -10.00 -4.68 10.95
CA ARG A 7 -9.13 -3.52 10.73
C ARG A 7 -8.16 -3.74 9.57
N GLN A 8 -7.57 -4.94 9.48
CA GLN A 8 -6.72 -5.31 8.34
C GLN A 8 -7.48 -5.27 7.02
N GLN A 9 -8.69 -5.85 6.97
CA GLN A 9 -9.51 -5.83 5.76
C GLN A 9 -9.85 -4.41 5.29
N ALA A 10 -10.16 -3.50 6.22
CA ALA A 10 -10.43 -2.10 5.88
C ALA A 10 -9.18 -1.37 5.34
N GLU A 11 -8.02 -1.63 5.91
CA GLU A 11 -6.74 -1.08 5.44
C GLU A 11 -6.36 -1.60 4.06
N ASP A 12 -6.49 -2.90 3.84
CA ASP A 12 -6.15 -3.52 2.57
C ASP A 12 -7.11 -3.04 1.47
N HIS A 13 -8.39 -2.84 1.79
CA HIS A 13 -9.36 -2.21 0.88
C HIS A 13 -9.01 -0.75 0.56
N ALA A 14 -8.58 0.03 1.55
CA ALA A 14 -8.15 1.41 1.35
C ALA A 14 -6.93 1.50 0.43
N LEU A 15 -5.97 0.59 0.57
CA LEU A 15 -4.78 0.52 -0.27
C LEU A 15 -5.12 0.06 -1.70
N THR A 16 -6.03 -0.89 -1.85
CA THR A 16 -6.50 -1.34 -3.18
C THR A 16 -7.25 -0.21 -3.91
N SER A 17 -7.96 0.64 -3.17
CA SER A 17 -8.63 1.84 -3.72
C SER A 17 -7.63 2.85 -4.31
N LEU A 18 -6.35 2.82 -3.89
CA LEU A 18 -5.31 3.67 -4.48
C LEU A 18 -4.93 3.25 -5.90
N LYS A 19 -5.22 2.01 -6.33
CA LYS A 19 -4.94 1.53 -7.71
C LYS A 19 -5.67 2.39 -8.77
N THR A 20 -6.83 2.96 -8.44
CA THR A 20 -7.61 3.83 -9.34
C THR A 20 -7.23 5.31 -9.23
N ASN A 21 -6.41 5.68 -8.24
CA ASN A 21 -5.98 7.07 -8.03
C ASN A 21 -4.86 7.44 -9.01
N LYS A 22 -5.02 8.60 -9.68
CA LYS A 22 -4.06 9.12 -10.68
C LYS A 22 -2.66 9.35 -10.10
N GLU A 23 -2.53 9.58 -8.79
CA GLU A 23 -1.24 9.77 -8.11
C GLU A 23 -0.39 8.49 -8.03
N PHE A 24 -0.97 7.32 -8.33
CA PHE A 24 -0.33 6.01 -8.27
C PHE A 24 -0.16 5.36 -9.66
N LYS A 25 -0.22 6.15 -10.74
CA LYS A 25 0.03 5.70 -12.14
C LYS A 25 1.53 5.56 -12.46
N GLY A 26 2.32 4.98 -11.57
CA GLY A 26 3.77 4.82 -11.73
C GLY A 26 4.42 4.28 -10.47
N LEU A 27 5.75 4.47 -10.34
CA LEU A 27 6.49 4.15 -9.11
C LEU A 27 6.09 5.08 -7.97
N PHE A 28 5.87 4.53 -6.78
CA PHE A 28 5.53 5.29 -5.58
C PHE A 28 6.17 4.69 -4.32
N GLY A 29 6.47 5.52 -3.33
CA GLY A 29 6.94 5.06 -2.02
C GLY A 29 5.81 4.96 -0.98
N ALA A 30 6.10 4.30 0.13
CA ALA A 30 5.20 4.25 1.29
C ALA A 30 4.86 5.64 1.87
N SER A 31 5.72 6.65 1.63
CA SER A 31 5.48 8.05 2.02
C SER A 31 4.28 8.65 1.30
N ARG A 32 4.09 8.33 0.01
CA ARG A 32 2.91 8.76 -0.76
C ARG A 32 1.64 8.08 -0.28
N VAL A 33 1.70 6.80 0.08
CA VAL A 33 0.58 6.07 0.70
C VAL A 33 0.19 6.71 2.03
N SER A 34 1.16 7.01 2.89
CA SER A 34 0.94 7.70 4.17
C SER A 34 0.24 9.04 3.99
N HIS A 35 0.69 9.86 3.03
CA HIS A 35 0.12 11.17 2.77
C HIS A 35 -1.32 11.11 2.25
N VAL A 36 -1.60 10.22 1.28
CA VAL A 36 -2.92 10.11 0.64
C VAL A 36 -3.95 9.48 1.58
N LEU A 37 -3.57 8.43 2.30
CA LEU A 37 -4.46 7.76 3.26
C LEU A 37 -4.52 8.47 4.62
N LYS A 38 -3.71 9.51 4.83
CA LYS A 38 -3.58 10.24 6.11
C LYS A 38 -3.33 9.30 7.29
N VAL A 39 -2.43 8.35 7.10
CA VAL A 39 -2.01 7.37 8.11
C VAL A 39 -0.54 7.56 8.45
N ASP A 40 -0.14 7.14 9.64
CA ASP A 40 1.26 7.17 10.05
C ASP A 40 2.16 6.41 9.09
N TYR A 41 3.39 6.89 8.90
CA TYR A 41 4.34 6.31 7.97
C TYR A 41 4.63 4.84 8.27
N CYS A 42 4.83 4.47 9.54
CA CYS A 42 5.02 3.07 9.95
C CYS A 42 3.82 2.18 9.59
N ARG A 43 2.61 2.74 9.67
CA ARG A 43 1.39 2.01 9.30
C ARG A 43 1.29 1.85 7.79
N ALA A 44 1.65 2.88 7.02
CA ALA A 44 1.71 2.81 5.57
C ALA A 44 2.71 1.74 5.09
N ILE A 45 3.89 1.63 5.73
CA ILE A 45 4.86 0.55 5.46
C ILE A 45 4.21 -0.80 5.70
N ALA A 46 3.63 -1.02 6.89
CA ALA A 46 2.99 -2.29 7.22
C ALA A 46 1.84 -2.65 6.27
N MET A 47 1.11 -1.66 5.73
CA MET A 47 0.09 -1.87 4.70
C MET A 47 0.72 -2.27 3.35
N CYS A 48 1.82 -1.60 2.95
CA CYS A 48 2.54 -1.94 1.72
C CYS A 48 3.13 -3.36 1.79
N ASP A 49 3.78 -3.73 2.90
CA ASP A 49 4.36 -5.08 3.05
C ASP A 49 3.31 -6.19 2.93
N ARG A 50 2.12 -5.99 3.51
CA ARG A 50 1.00 -6.92 3.33
C ARG A 50 0.51 -6.97 1.89
N ALA A 51 0.42 -5.82 1.23
CA ALA A 51 0.01 -5.75 -0.17
C ALA A 51 1.02 -6.43 -1.11
N ILE A 52 2.32 -6.38 -0.79
CA ILE A 52 3.37 -7.16 -1.47
C ILE A 52 3.14 -8.65 -1.23
N ALA A 53 2.97 -9.07 0.03
CA ALA A 53 2.72 -10.47 0.37
C ALA A 53 1.44 -11.03 -0.28
N ALA A 54 0.43 -10.17 -0.48
CA ALA A 54 -0.80 -10.50 -1.19
C ALA A 54 -0.68 -10.43 -2.73
N GLY A 55 0.47 -10.00 -3.27
CA GLY A 55 0.72 -9.89 -4.71
C GLY A 55 0.02 -8.71 -5.40
N LEU A 56 -0.47 -7.71 -4.65
CA LEU A 56 -1.17 -6.54 -5.18
C LEU A 56 -0.21 -5.48 -5.71
N ILE A 57 0.96 -5.35 -5.08
CA ILE A 57 2.02 -4.43 -5.46
C ILE A 57 3.36 -5.18 -5.49
N ASN A 58 4.29 -4.74 -6.32
CA ASN A 58 5.66 -5.25 -6.38
C ASN A 58 6.65 -4.14 -6.03
N ARG A 59 7.82 -4.54 -5.54
CA ARG A 59 8.99 -3.65 -5.44
C ARG A 59 9.62 -3.52 -6.82
N ASP A 60 10.09 -2.32 -7.13
CA ASP A 60 10.84 -2.09 -8.36
C ASP A 60 12.21 -2.77 -8.29
N SER A 61 12.69 -3.25 -9.43
CA SER A 61 13.98 -3.95 -9.52
C SER A 61 15.20 -3.02 -9.49
N GLY A 62 15.01 -1.72 -9.76
CA GLY A 62 16.06 -0.70 -9.75
C GLY A 62 16.14 0.07 -8.42
N ASP A 63 15.04 0.17 -7.68
CA ASP A 63 14.99 0.81 -6.36
C ASP A 63 13.97 0.09 -5.45
N GLU A 64 14.47 -0.62 -4.45
CA GLU A 64 13.67 -1.42 -3.51
C GLU A 64 12.77 -0.58 -2.59
N HIS A 65 12.98 0.74 -2.53
CA HIS A 65 12.11 1.68 -1.83
C HIS A 65 10.89 2.12 -2.66
N LEU A 66 10.89 1.81 -3.96
CA LEU A 66 9.80 2.12 -4.87
C LEU A 66 8.90 0.90 -5.08
N LEU A 67 7.60 1.18 -5.10
CA LEU A 67 6.52 0.22 -5.22
C LEU A 67 5.72 0.53 -6.49
N VAL A 68 5.15 -0.51 -7.09
CA VAL A 68 4.28 -0.40 -8.25
C VAL A 68 3.09 -1.33 -8.08
N PHE A 69 1.90 -0.91 -8.50
CA PHE A 69 0.76 -1.82 -8.56
C PHE A 69 0.97 -2.87 -9.64
N ASN A 70 0.67 -4.13 -9.32
CA ASN A 70 0.57 -5.17 -10.33
C ASN A 70 -0.71 -4.91 -11.13
N TRP A 71 -0.55 -4.55 -12.41
CA TRP A 71 -1.65 -4.21 -13.30
C TRP A 71 -2.33 -5.46 -13.81
#